data_AF-J2JR77-F1
#
_entry.id   AF-J2JR77-F1
#
_cell.length_a   1.000
_cell.length_b   1.000
_cell.length_c   1.000
_cell.angle_alpha   90.00
_cell.angle_beta   90.00
_cell.angle_gamma   90.00
#
_symmetry.space_group_name_H-M   'P 1'
#
loop_
_entity.id
_entity.type
_entity.pdbx_description
1 polymer ?
#
loop_
_entity_poly.entity_id
_entity_poly.type
_entity_poly.pdbx_seq_one_letter_code
_entity_poly.pdbx_strand_id
1 'polypeptide(L)' 'MSNKKRQPFPFVIITIVLGWIIFKEFDFENLKFEKPILAIVYILTFLMSSYFLIKNFKEE' A
#
# COMPACT_ATOMS: atom_id res chain seq x y z
N MET A 1 -28.08 11.20 13.06
CA MET A 1 -27.27 9.97 12.86
C MET A 1 -25.91 10.41 12.35
N SER A 2 -24.84 10.16 13.10
CA SER A 2 -23.48 10.48 12.70
C SER A 2 -23.10 9.57 11.52
N ASN A 3 -23.13 10.11 10.31
CA ASN A 3 -22.51 9.49 9.13
C ASN A 3 -21.00 9.58 9.30
N LYS A 4 -20.45 8.75 10.19
CA LYS A 4 -19.01 8.57 10.31
C LYS A 4 -18.58 7.88 9.03
N LYS A 5 -18.12 8.67 8.04
CA LYS A 5 -17.58 8.19 6.77
C LYS A 5 -16.58 7.09 7.11
N ARG A 6 -16.91 5.85 6.76
CA ARG A 6 -16.07 4.70 7.10
C ARG A 6 -14.84 4.79 6.21
N GLN A 7 -13.71 5.18 6.80
CA GLN A 7 -12.40 4.99 6.20
C GLN A 7 -12.35 3.56 5.64
N PRO A 8 -11.89 3.35 4.40
CA PRO A 8 -11.97 2.05 3.80
C PRO A 8 -10.96 1.10 4.45
N PHE A 9 -11.43 0.42 5.49
CA PHE A 9 -10.70 -0.50 6.34
C PHE A 9 -9.86 -1.54 5.55
N PRO A 10 -10.33 -2.10 4.42
CA PRO A 10 -9.52 -3.03 3.63
C PRO A 10 -8.27 -2.39 3.02
N PHE A 11 -8.37 -1.16 2.48
CA PHE A 11 -7.22 -0.48 1.86
C PHE A 11 -6.14 -0.16 2.90
N VAL A 12 -6.51 0.15 4.15
CA VAL A 12 -5.55 0.39 5.23
C VAL A 12 -4.71 -0.86 5.49
N ILE A 13 -5.39 -2.01 5.61
CA ILE A 13 -4.72 -3.29 5.85
C ILE A 13 -3.81 -3.62 4.67
N ILE A 14 -4.30 -3.51 3.43
CA ILE A 14 -3.53 -3.79 2.22
C ILE A 14 -2.28 -2.92 2.16
N THR A 15 -2.41 -1.61 2.41
CA THR A 15 -1.27 -0.69 2.41
C THR A 15 -0.25 -1.07 3.48
N ILE A 16 -0.66 -1.37 4.71
CA ILE A 16 0.28 -1.77 5.79
C ILE A 16 1.00 -3.07 5.44
N VAL A 17 0.25 -4.09 5.00
CA VAL A 17 0.81 -5.41 4.68
C VAL A 17 1.77 -5.34 3.48
N LEU A 18 1.36 -4.69 2.38
CA LEU A 18 2.23 -4.55 1.21
C LEU A 18 3.44 -3.68 1.50
N GLY A 19 3.29 -2.60 2.27
CA GLY A 19 4.42 -1.76 2.69
C GLY A 19 5.45 -2.56 3.49
N TRP A 20 4.99 -3.41 4.41
CA TRP A 20 5.86 -4.31 5.17
C TRP A 20 6.55 -5.35 4.28
N ILE A 21 5.83 -5.99 3.36
CA ILE A 21 6.37 -6.99 2.44
C ILE A 21 7.45 -6.38 1.54
N ILE A 22 7.16 -5.24 0.90
CA ILE A 22 8.11 -4.55 0.01
C ILE A 22 9.38 -4.18 0.79
N PHE A 23 9.25 -3.69 2.02
CA PHE A 23 10.40 -3.34 2.86
C PHE A 23 11.24 -4.57 3.24
N LYS A 24 10.60 -5.71 3.53
CA LYS A 24 11.25 -6.96 3.92
C LYS A 24 11.90 -7.70 2.75
N GLU A 25 11.30 -7.67 1.57
CA GLU A 25 11.73 -8.42 0.38
C GLU A 25 12.76 -7.64 -0.46
N PHE A 26 12.96 -6.35 -0.17
CA PHE A 26 13.99 -5.55 -0.81
C PHE A 26 15.37 -5.87 -0.22
N ASP A 27 16.27 -6.34 -1.08
CA ASP A 27 17.68 -6.49 -0.76
C ASP A 27 18.34 -5.10 -0.85
N PHE A 28 18.61 -4.50 0.31
CA PHE A 28 19.27 -3.20 0.42
C PHE A 28 20.76 -3.22 0.08
N GLU A 29 21.39 -4.40 0.09
CA GLU A 29 22.82 -4.55 -0.24
C GLU A 29 23.01 -4.53 -1.76
N ASN A 30 22.17 -5.27 -2.49
CA ASN A 30 22.24 -5.36 -3.96
C ASN A 30 21.26 -4.43 -4.70
N LEU A 31 20.40 -3.71 -3.96
CA LEU A 31 19.36 -2.81 -4.47
C LEU A 31 18.37 -3.49 -5.42
N LYS A 32 17.95 -4.71 -5.10
CA LYS A 32 17.10 -5.54 -5.96
C LYS A 32 16.03 -6.26 -5.14
N PHE A 33 14.98 -6.69 -5.83
CA PHE A 33 14.03 -7.65 -5.29
C PHE A 33 14.36 -9.03 -5.83
N GLU A 34 14.23 -10.07 -5.01
CA GLU A 34 14.38 -11.46 -5.46
C GLU A 34 13.45 -11.79 -6.64
N LYS A 35 12.22 -11.27 -6.58
CA LYS A 35 11.18 -11.46 -7.59
C LYS A 35 10.76 -10.12 -8.19
N PRO A 36 11.48 -9.59 -9.20
CA PRO A 36 11.26 -8.24 -9.70
C PRO A 36 9.84 -8.01 -10.26
N ILE A 37 9.27 -8.99 -10.97
CA ILE A 37 7.91 -8.88 -11.51
C ILE A 37 6.88 -8.79 -10.38
N LEU A 38 7.02 -9.62 -9.34
CA LEU A 38 6.11 -9.63 -8.20
C LEU A 38 6.21 -8.33 -7.39
N ALA A 39 7.44 -7.85 -7.19
CA ALA A 39 7.70 -6.57 -6.53
C ALA A 39 7.04 -5.40 -7.26
N ILE A 40 7.07 -5.37 -8.60
CA ILE A 40 6.36 -4.35 -9.39
C ILE A 40 4.85 -4.41 -9.11
N VAL A 41 4.24 -5.59 -9.10
CA VAL A 41 2.81 -5.76 -8.80
C VAL A 41 2.48 -5.28 -7.39
N TYR A 42 3.31 -5.61 -6.40
CA TYR A 42 3.13 -5.15 -5.02
C TYR A 42 3.27 -3.64 -4.88
N ILE A 43 4.29 -3.04 -5.50
CA ILE A 43 4.52 -1.59 -5.48
C ILE A 43 3.35 -0.86 -6.14
N LEU A 44 2.91 -1.29 -7.33
CA LEU A 44 1.77 -0.69 -8.02
C LEU A 44 0.49 -0.79 -7.19
N THR A 45 0.24 -1.95 -6.59
CA THR A 45 -0.93 -2.16 -5.73
C THR A 45 -0.87 -1.29 -4.47
N PHE A 46 0.31 -1.19 -3.84
CA PHE A 46 0.55 -0.35 -2.68
C PHE A 46 0.34 1.14 -3.00
N LEU A 47 0.87 1.61 -4.13
CA LEU A 47 0.69 2.99 -4.57
C LEU A 47 -0.78 3.30 -4.87
N MET A 48 -1.49 2.41 -5.56
CA MET A 48 -2.91 2.58 -5.87
C MET A 48 -3.77 2.61 -4.59
N SER A 49 -3.54 1.67 -3.67
CA SER A 49 -4.23 1.59 -2.38
C SER A 49 -3.99 2.87 -1.55
N SER A 50 -2.73 3.30 -1.47
CA SER A 50 -2.34 4.52 -0.75
C SER A 50 -2.93 5.77 -1.39
N TYR A 51 -2.97 5.85 -2.72
CA TYR A 51 -3.58 6.97 -3.44
C TYR A 51 -5.08 7.08 -3.15
N PHE A 52 -5.83 5.98 -3.19
CA PHE A 52 -7.26 6.00 -2.84
C PHE A 52 -7.49 6.37 -1.37
N LEU A 53 -6.63 5.91 -0.47
CA LEU A 53 -6.66 6.31 0.94
C LEU A 53 -6.46 7.81 1.12
N ILE A 54 -5.38 8.37 0.56
CA ILE A 54 -5.03 9.79 0.69
C ILE A 54 -6.08 10.67 0.01
N LYS A 55 -6.57 10.28 -1.17
CA LYS A 55 -7.61 11.04 -1.88
C LYS A 55 -8.90 11.12 -1.04
N ASN A 56 -9.34 10.00 -0.50
CA ASN A 56 -10.54 9.97 0.36
C ASN A 56 -10.34 10.79 1.65
N PHE A 57 -9.12 10.81 2.21
CA PHE A 57 -8.79 11.65 3.36
C PHE A 57 -8.80 13.16 3.06
N LYS A 58 -8.52 13.57 1.81
CA LYS A 58 -8.47 14.99 1.41
C LYS A 58 -9.83 15.55 0.97
N GLU A 59 -10.78 14.67 0.64
CA GLU A 59 -12.19 15.02 0.40
C GLU A 59 -13.04 15.02 1.69
N GLU A 60 -12.41 14.79 2.85
CA GLU A 60 -12.94 15.03 4.20
C GLU A 60 -12.47 16.37 4.77
#